data_AF-A0A3A0E5T1-F1
#
_entry.id   AF-A0A3A0E5T1-F1
#
_cell.length_a   1.000
_cell.length_b   1.000
_cell.length_c   1.000
_cell.angle_alpha   90.00
_cell.angle_beta   90.00
_cell.angle_gamma   90.00
#
_symmetry.space_group_name_H-M   'P 1'
#
loop_
_entity.id
_entity.type
_entity.pdbx_description
1 polymer ?
#
loop_
_entity_poly.entity_id
_entity_poly.type
_entity_poly.pdbx_seq_one_letter_code
_entity_poly.pdbx_strand_id
1 'polypeptide(L)' 'MLVWGSYLIAAALFILSLKWLSHPRTARNGVRAGEIGMALAIVGTLLMYQVVTYKWVLVGMVLGTLIGAPMA' A
#
# COMPACT_ATOMS: atom_id res chain seq x y z
N MET A 1 18.43 -6.66 -2.09
CA MET A 1 18.29 -6.50 -0.62
C MET A 1 17.24 -5.45 -0.25
N LEU A 2 17.24 -4.25 -0.84
CA LEU A 2 16.27 -3.18 -0.52
C LEU A 2 14.78 -3.59 -0.68
N VAL A 3 14.46 -4.35 -1.73
CA VAL A 3 13.09 -4.81 -2.03
C VAL A 3 12.53 -5.78 -0.98
N TRP A 4 13.35 -6.70 -0.46
CA TRP A 4 12.92 -7.64 0.58
C TRP A 4 12.62 -6.92 1.91
N GLY A 5 13.42 -5.90 2.23
CA GLY A 5 13.20 -5.05 3.40
C GLY A 5 11.90 -4.25 3.31
N SER A 6 11.56 -3.70 2.14
CA SER A 6 10.28 -2.98 1.96
C SER A 6 9.07 -3.89 2.10
N TYR A 7 9.14 -5.14 1.63
CA TYR A 7 8.07 -6.12 1.84
C TYR A 7 7.87 -6.51 3.31
N LEU A 8 8.95 -6.69 4.07
CA LEU A 8 8.87 -6.96 5.52
C LEU A 8 8.24 -5.79 6.28
N ILE A 9 8.65 -4.56 5.98
CA ILE A 9 8.09 -3.35 6.61
C ILE A 9 6.61 -3.18 6.24
N ALA A 10 6.25 -3.38 4.97
CA ALA A 10 4.86 -3.30 4.51
C ALA A 10 3.97 -4.36 5.20
N ALA A 11 4.45 -5.60 5.31
CA ALA A 11 3.74 -6.67 6.01
C ALA A 11 3.54 -6.33 7.51
N ALA A 12 4.57 -5.83 8.18
CA ALA A 12 4.47 -5.40 9.58
C ALA A 12 3.45 -4.27 9.78
N LEU A 13 3.44 -3.28 8.88
CA LEU A 13 2.45 -2.18 8.91
C LEU A 13 1.02 -2.68 8.69
N PHE A 14 0.83 -3.66 7.81
CA PHE A 14 -0.47 -4.29 7.60
C PHE A 14 -0.96 -5.04 8.85
N ILE A 15 -0.07 -5.77 9.53
CA ILE A 15 -0.40 -6.48 10.77
C ILE A 15 -0.80 -5.47 11.86
N LEU A 16 -0.07 -4.36 11.99
CA LEU A 16 -0.39 -3.28 12.93
C LEU A 16 -1.71 -2.58 12.59
N SER A 17 -1.98 -2.34 11.30
CA SER A 17 -3.25 -1.79 10.83
C SER A 17 -4.43 -2.66 11.27
N LEU A 18 -4.38 -3.98 11.00
CA LEU A 18 -5.41 -4.92 11.40
C LEU A 18 -5.59 -4.96 12.92
N LYS A 19 -4.49 -4.93 13.68
CA LYS A 19 -4.54 -4.90 15.15
C LYS A 19 -5.30 -3.68 15.68
N TRP A 20 -5.07 -2.50 15.11
CA TRP A 20 -5.71 -1.26 15.56
C TRP A 20 -7.16 -1.11 15.10
N LEU A 21 -7.54 -1.74 13.99
CA LEU A 21 -8.93 -1.80 13.52
C LEU A 21 -9.82 -2.62 14.47
N SER A 22 -9.26 -3.58 15.21
CA SER A 22 -9.99 -4.40 16.19
C SER A 22 -10.47 -3.64 17.43
N HIS A 23 -10.11 -2.35 17.59
CA HIS A 23 -10.60 -1.50 18.68
C HIS A 23 -11.10 -0.15 18.11
N PRO A 24 -12.39 0.24 18.33
CA PRO A 24 -12.97 1.45 17.75
C PRO A 24 -12.20 2.73 18.09
N ARG A 25 -11.65 2.80 19.31
CA ARG A 25 -10.85 3.95 19.78
C ARG A 25 -9.54 4.13 19.00
N THR A 26 -8.97 3.05 18.45
CA THR A 26 -7.71 3.07 17.68
C THR A 26 -7.91 2.88 16.18
N ALA A 27 -9.14 2.61 15.73
CA ALA A 27 -9.44 2.26 14.34
C ALA A 27 -8.93 3.30 13.32
N ARG A 28 -9.03 4.59 13.65
CA ARG A 28 -8.52 5.67 12.77
C ARG A 28 -7.00 5.64 12.59
N ASN A 29 -6.25 5.21 13.61
CA ASN A 29 -4.80 5.01 13.50
C ASN A 29 -4.48 3.74 12.71
N GLY A 30 -5.32 2.71 12.80
CA GLY A 30 -5.23 1.50 11.98
C GLY A 30 -5.33 1.81 10.49
N VAL A 31 -6.37 2.56 10.08
CA VAL A 31 -6.54 2.99 8.67
C VAL A 31 -5.31 3.75 8.18
N ARG A 32 -4.83 4.75 8.92
CA ARG A 32 -3.63 5.52 8.56
C ARG A 32 -2.38 4.66 8.41
N ALA A 33 -2.17 3.69 9.31
CA ALA A 33 -1.06 2.76 9.22
C ALA A 33 -1.18 1.86 7.98
N GLY A 34 -2.39 1.45 7.62
CA GLY A 34 -2.70 0.71 6.40
C GLY A 34 -2.41 1.51 5.12
N GLU A 35 -2.85 2.77 5.05
CA GLU A 35 -2.59 3.67 3.93
C GLU A 35 -1.08 3.88 3.72
N ILE A 36 -0.34 4.15 4.80
CA ILE A 36 1.13 4.31 4.75
C ILE A 36 1.81 3.00 4.31
N GLY A 37 1.36 1.86 4.84
CA GLY A 37 1.86 0.54 4.44
C GLY A 37 1.63 0.25 2.96
N MET A 38 0.45 0.60 2.43
CA MET A 38 0.12 0.44 1.03
C MET A 38 0.98 1.36 0.13
N ALA A 39 1.18 2.62 0.52
CA ALA A 39 2.05 3.54 -0.20
C ALA A 39 3.50 3.05 -0.27
N LEU A 40 4.05 2.56 0.86
CA LEU A 40 5.40 1.98 0.91
C LEU A 40 5.53 0.73 0.03
N ALA A 41 4.51 -0.12 -0.01
CA ALA A 41 4.51 -1.30 -0.86
C ALA A 41 4.54 -0.91 -2.36
N ILE A 42 3.68 0.04 -2.78
CA ILE A 42 3.67 0.53 -4.17
C ILE A 42 5.04 1.09 -4.56
N VAL A 43 5.63 1.94 -3.72
CA VAL A 43 6.97 2.52 -3.96
C VAL A 43 8.04 1.42 -4.03
N GLY A 44 7.99 0.44 -3.12
CA GLY A 44 8.90 -0.70 -3.11
C GLY A 44 8.81 -1.54 -4.39
N THR A 45 7.60 -1.76 -4.92
CA THR A 45 7.38 -2.46 -6.19
C THR A 45 7.88 -1.63 -7.38
N LEU A 46 7.68 -0.32 -7.39
CA LEU A 46 8.17 0.56 -8.46
C LEU A 46 9.71 0.65 -8.51
N LEU A 47 10.40 0.52 -7.37
CA LEU A 47 11.86 0.47 -7.30
C LEU A 47 12.45 -0.88 -7.78
N MET A 48 11.61 -1.89 -8.00
CA MET A 48 12.04 -3.18 -8.52
C MET A 48 12.33 -3.06 -10.01
N TYR A 49 13.60 -3.14 -10.40
CA TYR A 49 14.09 -2.96 -11.79
C TYR A 49 13.52 -3.93 -12.86
N GLN A 50 12.58 -4.82 -12.49
CA GLN A 50 11.93 -5.79 -13.37
C GLN A 50 10.48 -5.45 -13.74
N VAL A 51 10.00 -4.24 -13.49
CA VAL A 51 8.67 -3.86 -14.00
C VAL A 51 8.75 -3.73 -15.52
N VAL A 52 8.26 -4.77 -16.21
CA VAL A 52 8.35 -5.02 -17.66
C VAL A 52 7.92 -3.82 -18.51
N THR A 53 7.05 -2.93 -17.99
CA THR A 53 6.74 -1.61 -18.57
C THR A 53 6.02 -0.72 -17.55
N TYR A 54 6.63 0.38 -17.11
CA TYR A 54 6.01 1.35 -16.19
C TYR A 54 4.71 1.98 -16.74
N LYS A 55 4.58 2.04 -18.07
CA LYS A 55 3.39 2.59 -18.75
C LYS A 55 2.11 1.87 -18.34
N TRP A 56 2.13 0.54 -18.26
CA TRP A 56 0.96 -0.25 -17.88
C TRP A 56 0.62 -0.14 -16.39
N VAL A 57 1.64 -0.05 -15.53
CA VAL A 57 1.43 0.16 -14.08
C VAL A 57 0.77 1.51 -13.83
N LEU A 58 1.25 2.57 -14.49
CA LEU A 58 0.67 3.91 -14.35
C LEU A 58 -0.77 3.95 -14.85
N VAL A 59 -1.07 3.34 -16.00
CA VAL A 59 -2.43 3.25 -16.55
C VAL A 59 -3.36 2.51 -15.59
N GLY A 60 -2.94 1.36 -15.07
CA GLY A 60 -3.72 0.59 -14.10
C GLY A 60 -3.98 1.36 -12.81
N MET A 61 -2.97 2.06 -12.29
CA MET A 61 -3.10 2.90 -11.10
C MET A 61 -4.11 4.03 -11.32
N VAL A 62 -3.97 4.79 -12.43
CA VAL A 62 -4.88 5.90 -12.76
C VAL A 62 -6.31 5.43 -12.94
N LEU A 63 -6.54 4.36 -13.70
CA LEU A 63 -7.89 3.82 -13.91
C LEU A 63 -8.49 3.30 -12.61
N GLY A 64 -7.71 2.57 -11.81
CA GLY A 64 -8.15 2.05 -10.52
C GLY A 64 -8.53 3.17 -9.55
N THR A 65 -7.75 4.25 -9.49
CA THR A 65 -8.07 5.40 -8.62
C THR A 65 -9.27 6.20 -9.15
N LEU A 66 -9.38 6.42 -10.47
CA LEU A 66 -10.50 7.13 -11.09
C LEU A 66 -11.84 6.44 -10.85
N ILE A 67 -11.86 5.11 -10.87
CA ILE A 67 -13.07 4.33 -10.61
C ILE A 67 -13.32 4.19 -9.11
N GLY A 68 -12.27 3.90 -8.33
CA GLY A 68 -12.38 3.62 -6.89
C GLY A 68 -12.69 4.84 -6.02
N ALA A 69 -12.05 5.99 -6.26
CA ALA A 69 -12.22 7.20 -5.45
C ALA A 69 -13.67 7.73 -5.37
N PRO A 70 -14.45 7.77 -6.47
CA PRO A 70 -15.86 8.20 -6.39
C PRO A 70 -16.82 7.15 -5.81
N MET A 71 -16.41 5.88 -5.69
CA MET A 71 -17.25 4.83 -5.08
C MET A 71 -17.06 4.69 -3.57
N ALA A 72 -15.98 5.25 -3.02
CA ALA A 72 -15.63 5.20 -1.60
C ALA A 72 -16.48 6.19 -0.79
#